data_AF-A0A1Y1QFP8-F1
#
_entry.id   AF-A0A1Y1QFP8-F1
#
_cell.length_a   1.000
_cell.length_b   1.000
_cell.length_c   1.000
_cell.angle_alpha   90.00
_cell.angle_beta   90.00
_cell.angle_gamma   90.00
#
_symmetry.space_group_name_H-M   'P 1'
#
loop_
_entity.id
_entity.type
_entity.pdbx_description
1 polymer ?
#
loop_
_entity_poly.entity_id
_entity_poly.type
_entity_poly.pdbx_seq_one_letter_code
_entity_poly.pdbx_strand_id
1 'polypeptide(L)' 'MSKEYQQVNPYPIRLTKELRERLEASAKEASRSLNAEMIRRLEASYAMPDESDEVTLTASQIRQLIQEEIAKAVK' A
#
# COMPACT_ATOMS: atom_id res chain seq x y z
N MET A 1 27.60 -2.19 -7.97
CA MET A 1 26.65 -2.14 -6.84
C MET A 1 25.98 -3.49 -6.72
N SER A 2 26.57 -4.38 -5.93
CA SER A 2 26.02 -5.72 -5.69
C SER A 2 24.84 -5.55 -4.73
N LYS A 3 23.62 -5.85 -5.18
CA LYS A 3 22.47 -5.91 -4.27
C LYS A 3 22.75 -6.99 -3.24
N GLU A 4 23.06 -6.59 -2.02
CA GLU A 4 23.07 -7.47 -0.85
C GLU A 4 21.70 -8.15 -0.78
N TYR A 5 21.62 -9.39 -1.27
CA TYR A 5 20.55 -10.30 -0.88
C TYR A 5 20.81 -10.60 0.59
N GLN A 6 20.39 -9.68 1.47
CA GLN A 6 20.27 -9.97 2.90
C GLN A 6 19.46 -11.26 2.98
N GLN A 7 20.11 -12.34 3.42
CA GLN A 7 19.41 -13.60 3.71
C GLN A 7 18.42 -13.29 4.82
N VAL A 8 17.20 -12.94 4.43
CA VAL A 8 16.11 -12.70 5.36
C VAL A 8 15.81 -14.06 5.98
N ASN A 9 16.01 -14.18 7.28
CA ASN A 9 15.76 -15.42 7.98
C ASN A 9 14.27 -15.81 7.75
N PRO A 10 13.95 -17.03 7.30
CA PRO A 10 12.58 -17.38 6.95
C PRO A 10 11.65 -17.19 8.15
N TYR A 11 10.61 -16.37 8.00
CA TYR A 11 9.61 -16.20 9.06
C TYR A 11 8.57 -17.33 8.95
N PRO A 12 8.47 -18.25 9.93
CA PRO A 12 7.53 -19.36 9.84
C PRO A 12 6.10 -18.87 10.09
N ILE A 13 5.33 -18.68 9.01
CA ILE A 13 3.92 -18.28 9.08
C ILE A 13 3.04 -19.53 9.18
N ARG A 14 2.17 -19.56 10.20
CA ARG A 14 1.14 -20.60 10.33
C ARG A 14 -0.09 -20.19 9.53
N LEU A 15 -0.22 -20.72 8.31
CA LEU A 15 -1.37 -20.51 7.44
C LEU A 15 -2.36 -21.65 7.59
N THR A 16 -3.66 -21.34 7.65
CA THR A 16 -4.70 -22.35 7.45
C THR A 16 -4.66 -22.81 5.99
N LYS A 17 -5.13 -24.04 5.73
CA LYS A 17 -5.14 -24.61 4.36
C LYS A 17 -5.87 -23.70 3.37
N GLU A 18 -7.06 -23.23 3.75
CA GLU A 18 -7.87 -22.34 2.93
C GLU A 18 -7.16 -21.01 2.61
N LEU A 19 -6.51 -20.40 3.61
CA LEU A 19 -5.79 -19.15 3.40
C LEU A 19 -4.58 -19.34 2.48
N ARG A 20 -3.87 -20.45 2.63
CA ARG A 20 -2.76 -20.82 1.74
C ARG A 20 -3.22 -20.96 0.30
N GLU A 21 -4.29 -21.71 0.05
CA GLU A 21 -4.83 -21.92 -1.30
C GLU A 21 -5.27 -20.59 -1.94
N ARG A 22 -5.93 -19.70 -1.19
CA ARG A 22 -6.31 -18.37 -1.67
C ARG A 22 -5.09 -17.52 -2.03
N LEU A 23 -4.03 -17.55 -1.22
CA LEU A 23 -2.80 -16.82 -1.50
C LEU A 23 -2.05 -17.39 -2.71
N GLU A 24 -1.98 -18.72 -2.85
CA GLU A 24 -1.35 -19.39 -4.00
C GLU A 24 -2.09 -19.08 -5.30
N ALA A 25 -3.43 -19.10 -5.29
CA ALA A 25 -4.24 -18.72 -6.44
C ALA A 25 -3.99 -17.25 -6.86
N SER A 26 -3.99 -16.33 -5.90
CA SER A 26 -3.73 -14.91 -6.17
C SER A 26 -2.30 -14.66 -6.66
N ALA A 27 -1.31 -15.36 -6.10
CA ALA A 27 0.08 -15.27 -6.55
C ALA A 27 0.23 -15.76 -7.99
N LYS A 28 -0.46 -16.85 -8.35
CA LYS A 28 -0.47 -17.40 -9.72
C LYS A 28 -1.11 -16.42 -10.71
N GLU A 29 -2.25 -15.83 -10.36
CA GLU A 29 -2.92 -14.81 -11.18
C GLU A 29 -2.02 -13.58 -11.39
N ALA A 30 -1.33 -13.14 -10.33
CA ALA A 30 -0.40 -12.02 -10.40
C ALA A 30 0.97 -12.36 -11.01
N SER A 31 1.21 -13.62 -11.43
CA SER A 31 2.51 -14.11 -11.92
C SER A 31 3.68 -13.82 -10.94
N ARG A 32 3.42 -13.94 -9.64
CA ARG A 32 4.39 -13.71 -8.56
C ARG A 32 4.60 -14.98 -7.74
N SER A 33 5.73 -15.07 -7.04
CA SER A 33 5.91 -16.10 -6.02
C SER A 33 4.97 -15.83 -4.84
N LEU A 34 4.61 -16.90 -4.12
CA LEU A 34 3.79 -16.78 -2.90
C LEU A 34 4.39 -15.78 -1.90
N ASN A 35 5.72 -15.79 -1.75
CA ASN A 35 6.43 -14.87 -0.87
C ASN A 35 6.31 -13.41 -1.35
N ALA A 36 6.48 -13.17 -2.65
CA ALA A 36 6.35 -11.82 -3.20
C ALA A 36 4.92 -11.26 -3.06
N GLU A 37 3.90 -12.10 -3.24
CA GLU A 37 2.51 -11.68 -3.04
C GLU A 37 2.20 -11.43 -1.56
N MET A 38 2.74 -12.24 -0.63
CA MET A 38 2.62 -11.98 0.81
C MET A 38 3.26 -10.63 1.19
N ILE A 39 4.50 -10.39 0.76
CA ILE A 39 5.20 -9.12 1.05
C ILE A 39 4.41 -7.94 0.50
N ARG A 40 4.00 -7.99 -0.78
CA ARG A 40 3.21 -6.93 -1.40
C ARG A 40 1.93 -6.63 -0.62
N ARG A 41 1.19 -7.66 -0.19
CA ARG A 41 -0.05 -7.49 0.57
C ARG A 41 0.21 -6.87 1.94
N LEU A 42 1.28 -7.29 2.62
CA LEU A 42 1.70 -6.69 3.88
C LEU A 42 2.08 -5.22 3.69
N GLU A 43 2.92 -4.91 2.71
CA GLU A 43 3.29 -3.52 2.36
C GLU A 43 2.06 -2.68 2.02
N ALA A 44 1.13 -3.21 1.22
CA ALA A 44 -0.11 -2.53 0.88
C ALA A 44 -1.00 -2.27 2.11
N SER A 45 -1.02 -3.18 3.09
CA SER A 45 -1.78 -2.99 4.33
C SER A 45 -1.22 -1.88 5.22
N TYR A 46 0.08 -1.56 5.11
CA TYR A 46 0.72 -0.43 5.79
C TYR A 46 0.74 0.85 4.95
N ALA A 47 0.59 0.74 3.63
CA ALA A 47 0.61 1.87 2.70
C ALA A 47 -0.77 2.52 2.51
N MET A 48 -1.85 1.84 2.87
CA MET A 48 -3.12 2.54 3.05
C MET A 48 -2.99 3.38 4.31
N PRO A 49 -3.13 4.72 4.24
CA PRO A 49 -3.46 5.47 5.43
C PRO A 49 -4.71 4.80 5.98
N ASP A 50 -4.69 4.50 7.28
CA ASP A 50 -5.84 3.99 8.00
C ASP A 50 -7.08 4.77 7.53
N GLU A 51 -8.23 4.15 7.25
CA GLU A 51 -9.42 4.95 6.92
C GLU A 51 -9.86 5.85 8.09
N SER A 52 -9.16 5.82 9.24
CA SER A 52 -9.20 6.85 10.28
C SER A 52 -8.36 8.12 9.99
N ASP A 53 -7.47 8.11 9.00
CA ASP A 53 -6.90 9.29 8.33
C ASP A 53 -7.85 9.73 7.20
N GLU A 54 -9.11 9.97 7.55
CA GLU A 54 -9.98 10.84 6.77
C GLU A 54 -9.24 12.19 6.67
N VAL A 55 -8.73 12.55 5.49
CA VAL A 55 -8.16 13.87 5.25
C VAL A 55 -9.33 14.87 5.27
N THR A 56 -9.75 15.25 6.47
CA THR A 56 -10.78 16.26 6.71
C THR A 56 -10.14 17.62 6.46
N LEU A 57 -10.16 18.05 5.20
CA LEU A 57 -9.80 19.42 4.84
C LEU A 57 -10.77 20.37 5.56
N THR A 58 -10.25 21.19 6.45
CA THR A 58 -11.03 22.24 7.12
C THR A 58 -11.57 23.23 6.09
N ALA A 59 -12.70 23.86 6.38
CA ALA A 59 -13.30 24.86 5.49
C ALA A 59 -12.34 26.02 5.15
N SER A 60 -11.38 26.32 6.03
CA SER A 60 -10.30 27.29 5.77
C SER A 60 -9.29 26.80 4.74
N GLN A 61 -8.86 25.53 4.81
CA GLN A 61 -7.96 24.93 3.83
C GLN A 61 -8.59 24.86 2.44
N ILE A 62 -9.88 24.53 2.36
CA ILE A 62 -10.64 24.54 1.11
C ILE A 62 -10.71 25.96 0.52
N ARG A 63 -11.01 26.97 1.35
CA ARG A 63 -11.05 28.38 0.91
C ARG A 63 -9.69 28.86 0.41
N GLN A 64 -8.60 28.45 1.04
CA GLN A 64 -7.25 28.84 0.67
C GLN A 64 -6.86 28.26 -0.70
N LEU A 65 -7.13 26.97 -0.93
CA LEU A 65 -6.93 26.34 -2.23
C LEU A 65 -7.73 27.01 -3.36
N ILE A 66 -9.00 27.36 -3.08
CA ILE A 66 -9.84 28.06 -4.06
C ILE A 66 -9.29 29.46 -4.36
N GLN A 67 -8.82 30.20 -3.36
CA GLN A 67 -8.24 31.53 -3.57
C GLN A 67 -6.94 31.48 -4.36
N GLU A 68 -6.07 30.51 -4.09
CA GLU A 68 -4.83 30.32 -4.84
C GLU A 68 -5.11 30.03 -6.32
N GLU A 69 -6.15 29.24 -6.60
CA GLU A 69 -6.50 28.88 -7.97
C GLU A 69 -7.13 30.07 -8.74
N ILE A 70 -8.01 30.83 -8.09
CA ILE A 70 -8.57 32.06 -8.68
C ILE A 70 -7.47 33.10 -8.90
N ALA A 71 -6.52 33.25 -7.96
CA ALA A 71 -5.43 34.20 -8.10
C ALA A 71 -4.47 33.86 -9.25
N LYS A 72 -4.27 32.56 -9.51
CA LYS A 72 -3.49 32.09 -10.67
C LYS A 72 -4.24 32.30 -11.98
N ALA A 73 -5.56 32.16 -11.99
CA ALA A 73 -6.39 32.34 -13.20
C ALA A 73 -6.61 33.81 -13.60
N VAL A 74 -6.39 34.76 -12.68
CA VAL A 74 -6.56 36.20 -12.91
C VAL A 74 -5.26 36.88 -13.37
N LYS A 75 -4.11 36.20 -13.32
CA LYS A 75 -2.81 36.70 -13.79
C LYS A 75 -2.50 36.23 -15.20
#